data_AF-A0AAN8KI25-F1
#
_entry.id   AF-A0AAN8KI25-F1
#
_cell.length_a   1.000
_cell.length_b   1.000
_cell.length_c   1.000
_cell.angle_alpha   90.00
_cell.angle_beta   90.00
_cell.angle_gamma   90.00
#
_symmetry.space_group_name_H-M   'P 1'
#
loop_
_entity.id
_entity.type
_entity.pdbx_description
1 polymer ?
#
loop_
_entity_poly.entity_id
_entity_poly.type
_entity_poly.pdbx_seq_one_letter_code
_entity_poly.pdbx_strand_id
1 'polypeptide(L)'
;MGVVSHLLVGQLFNVLLIYAAPLAPVNSVHLPSIGRFWHISDLHLDPTYHVTDDHTKVCFSSKGVPALNPGLFGDFMCDSPYQLILSAFQHMKQVAPQPEFMIWTGDSPPHVPAGELSTDVVIQVISNMTQTIREFFPDMLVYPALGNHDYWPQDQLPTATNDIYQAAAKLWEPWLKPEALVTLREGGFYSQLVQPKLRLISLNTILYYSPNKVTVNMSDPAGQFQWLQDTLETSAQSMEKVIVIAHVPVGYLPFARNTTAVREAYNERLVKIFRDYSDIISGHFYGHTHRDSIMVLQDQQGEPVNSLFVTPAVTPIKSAEEAYSNNPAFRMYHYDPQDYGLLDIWQYYLNLTEANQEKRSDWKLEYLSVPCSLWPITLHQIIHALPLIFRHILASVELELGDRLSDVQHT
;
A
#
# COMPACT_ATOMS: atom_id res chain seq x y z
N MET A 1 -45.86 57.99 35.94
CA MET A 1 -47.31 57.82 35.74
C MET A 1 -47.58 56.34 35.54
N GLY A 2 -48.59 55.79 36.23
CA GLY A 2 -49.25 54.54 35.84
C GLY A 2 -48.81 53.27 36.58
N VAL A 3 -49.61 52.88 37.57
CA VAL A 3 -49.61 51.62 38.33
C VAL A 3 -50.66 50.68 37.71
N VAL A 4 -50.28 49.41 37.48
CA VAL A 4 -51.02 48.12 37.62
C VAL A 4 -52.47 48.00 37.07
N SER A 5 -52.73 46.99 36.21
CA SER A 5 -53.58 45.83 36.58
C SER A 5 -53.64 44.69 35.56
N HIS A 6 -53.95 43.51 36.11
CA HIS A 6 -53.85 42.12 35.65
C HIS A 6 -54.88 41.61 34.61
N LEU A 7 -54.53 40.49 33.93
CA LEU A 7 -55.22 39.18 33.87
C LEU A 7 -54.49 38.26 32.83
N LEU A 8 -53.78 37.16 33.23
CA LEU A 8 -54.22 35.73 33.27
C LEU A 8 -54.67 35.21 31.88
N VAL A 9 -54.21 34.11 31.24
CA VAL A 9 -53.77 32.72 31.56
C VAL A 9 -53.05 32.21 30.26
N GLY A 10 -51.96 31.43 30.19
CA GLY A 10 -51.70 30.09 30.72
C GLY A 10 -50.64 29.30 29.91
N GLN A 11 -49.90 28.42 30.60
CA GLN A 11 -49.41 27.07 30.22
C GLN A 11 -48.43 26.94 29.02
N LEU A 12 -47.23 26.35 29.08
CA LEU A 12 -46.74 25.12 29.77
C LEU A 12 -45.22 25.19 30.03
N PHE A 13 -44.80 24.88 31.25
CA PHE A 13 -43.46 24.37 31.58
C PHE A 13 -43.65 22.91 32.03
N ASN A 14 -43.03 21.94 31.36
CA ASN A 14 -42.94 20.57 31.86
C ASN A 14 -41.49 20.23 32.20
N VAL A 15 -41.30 19.96 33.49
CA VAL A 15 -40.10 19.41 34.13
C VAL A 15 -40.07 17.92 33.84
N LEU A 16 -38.98 17.40 33.25
CA LEU A 16 -38.73 15.97 33.21
C LEU A 16 -37.80 15.59 34.38
N LEU A 17 -38.37 14.94 35.39
CA LEU A 17 -37.63 14.27 36.46
C LEU A 17 -36.81 13.11 35.87
N ILE A 18 -35.49 13.16 36.03
CA ILE A 18 -34.60 12.03 35.75
C ILE A 18 -34.72 11.05 36.92
N TYR A 19 -35.39 9.92 36.69
CA TYR A 19 -35.30 8.77 37.58
C TYR A 19 -33.93 8.11 37.41
N ALA A 20 -33.12 8.10 38.47
CA ALA A 20 -31.92 7.28 38.54
C ALA A 20 -32.34 5.80 38.70
N ALA A 21 -32.26 5.04 37.62
CA ALA A 21 -32.32 3.58 37.68
C ALA A 21 -30.94 3.05 38.14
N PRO A 22 -30.88 1.97 38.96
CA PRO A 22 -29.61 1.36 39.33
C PRO A 22 -28.96 0.78 38.06
N LEU A 23 -27.71 1.17 37.81
CA LEU A 23 -26.88 0.56 36.76
C LEU A 23 -26.76 -0.94 37.04
N ALA A 24 -27.36 -1.75 36.17
CA ALA A 24 -26.99 -3.16 36.08
C ALA A 24 -25.49 -3.25 35.76
N PRO A 25 -24.75 -4.23 36.31
CA PRO A 25 -23.35 -4.39 35.98
C PRO A 25 -23.25 -4.64 34.48
N VAL A 26 -22.63 -3.71 33.77
CA VAL A 26 -22.24 -3.88 32.38
C VAL A 26 -21.23 -5.03 32.40
N ASN A 27 -21.70 -6.24 32.07
CA ASN A 27 -20.81 -7.31 31.64
C ASN A 27 -19.97 -6.70 30.52
N SER A 28 -18.66 -6.63 30.74
CA SER A 28 -17.69 -6.23 29.73
C SER A 28 -17.84 -7.19 28.54
N VAL A 29 -18.65 -6.81 27.56
CA VAL A 29 -18.55 -7.37 26.23
C VAL A 29 -17.13 -7.04 25.81
N HIS A 30 -16.30 -8.06 25.71
CA HIS A 30 -14.95 -7.93 25.19
C HIS A 30 -15.10 -7.35 23.79
N LEU A 31 -14.86 -6.04 23.63
CA LEU A 31 -14.69 -5.48 22.30
C LEU A 31 -13.58 -6.30 21.64
N PRO A 32 -13.79 -6.84 20.43
CA PRO A 32 -12.72 -7.55 19.74
C PRO A 32 -11.51 -6.62 19.63
N SER A 33 -10.33 -7.09 20.02
CA SER A 33 -9.10 -6.34 19.82
C SER A 33 -8.90 -6.15 18.32
N ILE A 34 -8.87 -4.90 17.84
CA ILE A 34 -8.66 -4.62 16.41
C ILE A 34 -7.27 -5.12 16.01
N GLY A 35 -7.22 -5.98 14.98
CA GLY A 35 -5.97 -6.48 14.42
C GLY A 35 -5.31 -5.43 13.53
N ARG A 36 -3.98 -5.43 13.45
CA ARG A 36 -3.18 -4.46 12.71
C ARG A 36 -2.06 -5.10 11.93
N PHE A 37 -1.79 -4.62 10.72
CA PHE A 37 -0.58 -4.99 10.00
C PHE A 37 0.01 -3.81 9.23
N TRP A 38 1.34 -3.79 9.13
CA TRP A 38 2.06 -2.82 8.29
C TRP A 38 2.06 -3.27 6.83
N HIS A 39 1.99 -2.32 5.91
CA HIS A 39 2.29 -2.51 4.49
C HIS A 39 3.34 -1.50 4.05
N ILE A 40 4.49 -2.02 3.63
CA ILE A 40 5.59 -1.27 3.02
C ILE A 40 5.85 -1.80 1.62
N SER A 41 6.31 -0.94 0.73
CA SER A 41 6.64 -1.33 -0.64
C SER A 41 7.63 -0.34 -1.26
N ASP A 42 8.30 -0.77 -2.33
CA ASP A 42 9.06 0.11 -3.23
C ASP A 42 10.07 0.95 -2.44
N LEU A 43 10.96 0.24 -1.73
CA LEU A 43 12.00 0.87 -0.92
C LEU A 43 13.06 1.51 -1.79
N HIS A 44 13.42 0.85 -2.89
CA HIS A 44 14.45 1.24 -3.86
C HIS A 44 15.65 1.93 -3.19
N LEU A 45 16.46 1.16 -2.48
CA LEU A 45 17.70 1.66 -1.93
C LEU A 45 18.65 2.05 -3.07
N ASP A 46 19.09 3.31 -3.11
CA ASP A 46 20.27 3.73 -3.87
C ASP A 46 21.50 3.75 -2.93
N PRO A 47 22.40 2.75 -3.01
CA PRO A 47 23.60 2.71 -2.17
C PRO A 47 24.63 3.79 -2.54
N THR A 48 24.46 4.45 -3.68
CA THR A 48 25.37 5.50 -4.18
C THR A 48 24.99 6.89 -3.70
N TYR A 49 23.83 7.06 -3.06
CA TYR A 49 23.34 8.37 -2.66
C TYR A 49 24.32 9.08 -1.73
N HIS A 50 24.81 10.25 -2.15
CA HIS A 50 25.59 11.16 -1.32
C HIS A 50 25.41 12.61 -1.79
N VAL A 51 25.36 13.55 -0.86
CA VAL A 51 25.24 14.98 -1.20
C VAL A 51 26.60 15.51 -1.66
N THR A 52 26.64 16.13 -2.83
CA THR A 52 27.84 16.68 -3.46
C THR A 52 27.48 17.89 -4.34
N ASP A 53 28.45 18.78 -4.59
CA ASP A 53 28.26 19.99 -5.41
C ASP A 53 27.92 19.64 -6.87
N ASP A 54 28.43 18.51 -7.37
CA ASP A 54 28.07 17.99 -8.69
C ASP A 54 26.75 17.20 -8.59
N HIS A 55 25.64 17.92 -8.74
CA HIS A 55 24.29 17.34 -8.60
C HIS A 55 24.00 16.18 -9.58
N THR A 56 24.80 15.99 -10.64
CA THR A 56 24.69 14.83 -11.56
C THR A 56 25.25 13.54 -10.97
N LYS A 57 26.00 13.63 -9.86
CA LYS A 57 26.66 12.52 -9.18
C LYS A 57 26.09 12.23 -7.80
N VAL A 58 24.99 12.89 -7.42
CA VAL A 58 24.35 12.68 -6.12
C VAL A 58 23.87 11.24 -5.96
N CYS A 59 23.29 10.68 -7.01
CA CYS A 59 22.71 9.34 -7.02
C CYS A 59 22.80 8.77 -8.43
N PHE A 60 23.02 7.46 -8.56
CA PHE A 60 23.08 6.80 -9.86
C PHE A 60 21.68 6.62 -10.44
N SER A 61 20.65 6.53 -9.59
CA SER A 61 19.26 6.40 -10.01
C SER A 61 18.75 7.59 -10.84
N SER A 62 19.36 8.78 -10.72
CA SER A 62 19.00 9.93 -11.56
C SER A 62 19.53 9.81 -12.99
N LYS A 63 20.41 8.84 -13.27
CA LYS A 63 20.96 8.55 -14.61
C LYS A 63 21.67 9.78 -15.20
N GLY A 64 22.34 10.55 -14.35
CA GLY A 64 23.05 11.78 -14.72
C GLY A 64 22.19 13.02 -14.81
N VAL A 65 20.87 12.93 -14.57
CA VAL A 65 20.03 14.12 -14.39
C VAL A 65 20.42 14.79 -13.07
N PRO A 66 20.68 16.10 -13.05
CA PRO A 66 21.00 16.80 -11.80
C PRO A 66 19.89 16.63 -10.77
N ALA A 67 20.22 16.17 -9.57
CA ALA A 67 19.34 16.25 -8.41
C ALA A 67 18.96 17.72 -8.16
N LEU A 68 17.70 17.98 -7.80
CA LEU A 68 17.19 19.36 -7.76
C LEU A 68 17.59 20.07 -6.47
N ASN A 69 17.35 19.43 -5.33
CA ASN A 69 17.64 19.96 -4.01
C ASN A 69 17.98 18.80 -3.05
N PRO A 70 19.12 18.13 -3.26
CA PRO A 70 19.46 16.93 -2.52
C PRO A 70 19.71 17.23 -1.04
N GLY A 71 19.16 16.39 -0.16
CA GLY A 71 19.32 16.49 1.28
C GLY A 71 19.53 15.15 1.96
N LEU A 72 19.57 15.15 3.28
CA LEU A 72 19.89 13.95 4.07
C LEU A 72 18.93 12.78 3.81
N PHE A 73 17.67 13.06 3.50
CA PHE A 73 16.63 12.05 3.33
C PHE A 73 16.28 11.79 1.86
N GLY A 74 16.98 12.38 0.89
CA GLY A 74 16.78 12.08 -0.53
C GLY A 74 16.56 13.33 -1.39
N ASP A 75 16.19 13.08 -2.64
CA ASP A 75 15.79 14.06 -3.64
C ASP A 75 14.71 13.42 -4.53
N PHE A 76 13.80 14.21 -5.10
CA PHE A 76 12.77 13.65 -6.00
C PHE A 76 13.32 13.08 -7.31
N MET A 77 14.58 13.36 -7.68
CA MET A 77 15.25 12.72 -8.82
C MET A 77 16.03 11.46 -8.43
N CYS A 78 16.07 11.12 -7.15
CA CYS A 78 16.85 10.01 -6.62
C CYS A 78 15.95 8.95 -5.99
N ASP A 79 16.44 7.72 -6.04
CA ASP A 79 15.96 6.64 -5.20
C ASP A 79 16.40 6.85 -3.75
N SER A 80 15.85 6.03 -2.84
CA SER A 80 15.98 6.24 -1.41
C SER A 80 17.44 6.13 -0.95
N PRO A 81 17.99 7.16 -0.26
CA PRO A 81 19.15 6.91 0.57
C PRO A 81 18.79 5.96 1.72
N TYR A 82 19.77 5.20 2.20
CA TYR A 82 19.56 4.30 3.33
C TYR A 82 18.99 5.02 4.57
N GLN A 83 19.39 6.28 4.80
CA GLN A 83 18.89 7.11 5.90
C GLN A 83 17.37 7.36 5.84
N LEU A 84 16.78 7.45 4.65
CA LEU A 84 15.32 7.58 4.49
C LEU A 84 14.62 6.30 4.93
N ILE A 85 15.09 5.15 4.45
CA ILE A 85 14.54 3.83 4.78
C ILE A 85 14.63 3.57 6.29
N LEU A 86 15.79 3.85 6.90
CA LEU A 86 15.98 3.75 8.35
C LEU A 86 15.00 4.64 9.12
N SER A 87 14.74 5.86 8.63
CA SER A 87 13.79 6.77 9.27
C SER A 87 12.35 6.26 9.24
N ALA A 88 11.95 5.60 8.15
CA ALA A 88 10.64 4.98 8.03
C ALA A 88 10.46 3.87 9.07
N PHE A 89 11.39 2.92 9.13
CA PHE A 89 11.35 1.82 10.10
C PHE A 89 11.43 2.32 11.55
N GLN A 90 12.21 3.37 11.81
CA GLN A 90 12.28 4.00 13.12
C GLN A 90 10.93 4.60 13.54
N HIS A 91 10.21 5.25 12.63
CA HIS A 91 8.88 5.79 12.93
C HIS A 91 7.84 4.69 13.12
N MET A 92 7.83 3.67 12.26
CA MET A 92 6.92 2.52 12.39
C MET A 92 7.04 1.86 13.76
N LYS A 93 8.28 1.67 14.25
CA LYS A 93 8.57 1.14 15.60
C LYS A 93 8.06 2.04 16.73
N GLN A 94 8.06 3.36 16.54
CA GLN A 94 7.56 4.32 17.54
C GLN A 94 6.02 4.34 17.59
N VAL A 95 5.36 4.26 16.45
CA VAL A 95 3.89 4.34 16.33
C VAL A 95 3.21 3.06 16.82
N ALA A 96 3.65 1.91 16.33
CA ALA A 96 3.06 0.62 16.66
C ALA A 96 4.15 -0.45 16.65
N PRO A 97 4.79 -0.72 17.81
CA PRO A 97 5.92 -1.63 17.88
C PRO A 97 5.56 -3.10 17.69
N GLN A 98 4.27 -3.48 17.84
CA GLN A 98 3.80 -4.86 17.80
C GLN A 98 2.47 -4.99 17.05
N PRO A 99 2.43 -4.76 15.73
CA PRO A 99 1.35 -5.27 14.91
C PRO A 99 1.48 -6.78 14.75
N GLU A 100 0.41 -7.43 14.32
CA GLU A 100 0.31 -8.86 14.17
C GLU A 100 1.26 -9.41 13.10
N PHE A 101 1.52 -8.64 12.05
CA PHE A 101 2.50 -8.94 10.99
C PHE A 101 2.80 -7.70 10.13
N MET A 102 3.69 -7.88 9.15
CA MET A 102 3.96 -6.92 8.09
C MET A 102 3.87 -7.61 6.73
N ILE A 103 3.37 -6.89 5.73
CA ILE A 103 3.52 -7.26 4.32
C ILE A 103 4.52 -6.32 3.65
N TRP A 104 5.39 -6.88 2.82
CA TRP A 104 6.42 -6.14 2.08
C TRP A 104 6.35 -6.49 0.60
N THR A 105 5.78 -5.62 -0.22
CA THR A 105 5.50 -5.95 -1.63
C THR A 105 6.64 -5.64 -2.61
N GLY A 106 7.89 -5.79 -2.17
CA GLY A 106 9.06 -5.85 -3.04
C GLY A 106 9.65 -4.50 -3.46
N ASP A 107 10.50 -4.59 -4.49
CA ASP A 107 11.27 -3.51 -5.14
C ASP A 107 12.30 -2.85 -4.22
N SER A 108 13.41 -3.56 -4.05
CA SER A 108 14.54 -3.18 -3.19
C SER A 108 15.67 -2.47 -3.96
N PRO A 109 16.13 -2.94 -5.13
CA PRO A 109 17.22 -2.29 -5.88
C PRO A 109 16.81 -0.96 -6.54
N PRO A 110 17.78 -0.09 -6.88
CA PRO A 110 17.49 1.22 -7.46
C PRO A 110 17.19 1.14 -8.97
N HIS A 111 16.62 2.22 -9.50
CA HIS A 111 16.36 2.47 -10.90
C HIS A 111 17.63 2.91 -11.66
N VAL A 112 18.55 1.98 -11.87
CA VAL A 112 19.78 2.24 -12.65
C VAL A 112 19.78 1.44 -13.96
N PRO A 113 20.58 1.82 -14.97
CA PRO A 113 20.74 1.00 -16.16
C PRO A 113 21.18 -0.42 -15.80
N ALA A 114 20.67 -1.43 -16.51
CA ALA A 114 20.94 -2.84 -16.18
C ALA A 114 22.44 -3.22 -16.13
N GLY A 115 23.30 -2.48 -16.85
CA GLY A 115 24.75 -2.67 -16.82
C GLY A 115 25.44 -2.22 -15.52
N GLU A 116 24.74 -1.47 -14.68
CA GLU A 116 25.20 -1.02 -13.35
C GLU A 116 24.80 -1.98 -12.22
N LEU A 117 24.00 -3.01 -12.55
CA LEU A 117 23.56 -4.05 -11.62
C LEU A 117 24.09 -5.43 -12.06
N SER A 118 23.96 -6.38 -11.15
CA SER A 118 24.16 -7.81 -11.39
C SER A 118 23.25 -8.61 -10.46
N THR A 119 23.10 -9.90 -10.71
CA THR A 119 22.37 -10.81 -9.81
C THR A 119 22.89 -10.71 -8.37
N ASP A 120 24.22 -10.69 -8.17
CA ASP A 120 24.81 -10.61 -6.84
C ASP A 120 24.48 -9.29 -6.13
N VAL A 121 24.53 -8.16 -6.85
CA VAL A 121 24.18 -6.85 -6.29
C VAL A 121 22.71 -6.79 -5.91
N VAL A 122 21.82 -7.33 -6.76
CA VAL A 122 20.37 -7.42 -6.44
C VAL A 122 20.15 -8.25 -5.18
N ILE A 123 20.77 -9.44 -5.08
CA ILE A 123 20.70 -10.29 -3.87
C ILE A 123 21.21 -9.54 -2.65
N GLN A 124 22.31 -8.79 -2.76
CA GLN A 124 22.87 -8.01 -1.66
C GLN A 124 21.92 -6.92 -1.19
N VAL A 125 21.25 -6.21 -2.09
CA VAL A 125 20.27 -5.18 -1.71
C VAL A 125 19.04 -5.80 -1.04
N ILE A 126 18.49 -6.89 -1.58
CA ILE A 126 17.37 -7.63 -0.95
C ILE A 126 17.79 -8.14 0.44
N SER A 127 19.02 -8.66 0.56
CA SER A 127 19.58 -9.12 1.83
C SER A 127 19.73 -7.96 2.83
N ASN A 128 20.17 -6.79 2.38
CA ASN A 128 20.30 -5.60 3.21
C ASN A 128 18.91 -5.21 3.77
N MET A 129 17.91 -5.02 2.90
CA MET A 129 16.54 -4.69 3.33
C MET A 129 15.94 -5.73 4.28
N THR A 130 16.15 -7.02 3.99
CA THR A 130 15.71 -8.12 4.86
C THR A 130 16.35 -8.02 6.24
N GLN A 131 17.67 -7.76 6.32
CA GLN A 131 18.39 -7.62 7.58
C GLN A 131 17.94 -6.36 8.34
N THR A 132 17.80 -5.22 7.66
CA THR A 132 17.30 -3.97 8.25
C THR A 132 15.93 -4.19 8.90
N ILE A 133 14.99 -4.83 8.21
CA ILE A 133 13.66 -5.11 8.77
C ILE A 133 13.76 -5.98 10.03
N ARG A 134 14.60 -7.03 10.01
CA ARG A 134 14.81 -7.90 11.17
C ARG A 134 15.48 -7.20 12.36
N GLU A 135 16.35 -6.23 12.11
CA GLU A 135 16.99 -5.43 13.17
C GLU A 135 15.98 -4.50 13.86
N PHE A 136 15.07 -3.88 13.11
CA PHE A 136 14.03 -3.04 13.69
C PHE A 136 12.94 -3.86 14.38
N PHE A 137 12.57 -4.99 13.79
CA PHE A 137 11.44 -5.84 14.20
C PHE A 137 11.85 -7.33 14.32
N PRO A 138 12.63 -7.70 15.34
CA PRO A 138 13.20 -9.06 15.45
C PRO A 138 12.16 -10.16 15.64
N ASP A 139 11.02 -9.85 16.27
CA ASP A 139 9.97 -10.82 16.62
C ASP A 139 8.76 -10.78 15.66
N MET A 140 8.77 -9.87 14.68
CA MET A 140 7.63 -9.69 13.76
C MET A 140 7.78 -10.60 12.53
N LEU A 141 6.70 -11.29 12.18
CA LEU A 141 6.62 -12.01 10.91
C LEU A 141 6.37 -11.03 9.77
N VAL A 142 7.15 -11.17 8.71
CA VAL A 142 7.06 -10.35 7.50
C VAL A 142 6.75 -11.28 6.34
N TYR A 143 5.78 -10.90 5.51
CA TYR A 143 5.37 -11.67 4.34
C TYR A 143 5.73 -10.88 3.08
N PRO A 144 6.85 -11.22 2.42
CA PRO A 144 7.33 -10.45 1.28
C PRO A 144 6.73 -10.97 -0.03
N ALA A 145 6.64 -10.10 -1.03
CA ALA A 145 6.51 -10.44 -2.44
C ALA A 145 7.72 -9.86 -3.20
N LEU A 146 8.13 -10.51 -4.29
CA LEU A 146 9.16 -9.98 -5.17
C LEU A 146 8.58 -8.88 -6.07
N GLY A 147 9.35 -7.82 -6.29
CA GLY A 147 9.09 -6.77 -7.26
C GLY A 147 9.82 -6.96 -8.60
N ASN A 148 9.58 -6.10 -9.58
CA ASN A 148 10.21 -6.21 -10.90
C ASN A 148 11.68 -5.77 -10.90
N HIS A 149 12.09 -4.92 -9.95
CA HIS A 149 13.49 -4.57 -9.73
C HIS A 149 14.24 -5.60 -8.87
N ASP A 150 13.55 -6.51 -8.18
CA ASP A 150 14.17 -7.58 -7.37
C ASP A 150 14.76 -8.72 -8.22
N TYR A 151 15.14 -8.48 -9.48
CA TYR A 151 15.76 -9.45 -10.37
C TYR A 151 16.75 -8.79 -11.32
N TRP A 152 17.71 -9.56 -11.84
CA TRP A 152 18.65 -9.08 -12.85
C TRP A 152 18.68 -9.97 -14.10
N PRO A 153 18.57 -9.40 -15.31
CA PRO A 153 18.17 -8.01 -15.58
C PRO A 153 16.73 -7.73 -15.09
N GLN A 154 16.44 -6.48 -14.71
CA GLN A 154 15.12 -6.09 -14.19
C GLN A 154 13.96 -6.54 -15.10
N ASP A 155 12.82 -6.80 -14.48
CA ASP A 155 11.56 -7.26 -15.08
C ASP A 155 11.57 -8.69 -15.63
N GLN A 156 12.74 -9.30 -15.89
CA GLN A 156 12.87 -10.57 -16.61
C GLN A 156 12.74 -11.81 -15.70
N LEU A 157 11.80 -11.79 -14.75
CA LEU A 157 11.60 -12.92 -13.82
C LEU A 157 11.19 -14.19 -14.58
N PRO A 158 11.90 -15.32 -14.41
CA PRO A 158 11.64 -16.55 -15.13
C PRO A 158 10.56 -17.41 -14.46
N THR A 159 10.09 -18.42 -15.18
CA THR A 159 9.06 -19.37 -14.74
C THR A 159 9.59 -20.60 -14.00
N ALA A 160 10.90 -20.64 -13.75
CA ALA A 160 11.58 -21.72 -13.06
C ALA A 160 12.54 -21.18 -12.00
N THR A 161 13.02 -22.09 -11.16
CA THR A 161 13.98 -21.76 -10.12
C THR A 161 15.23 -21.06 -10.66
N ASN A 162 15.77 -20.14 -9.88
CA ASN A 162 16.92 -19.31 -10.21
C ASN A 162 17.58 -18.78 -8.94
N ASP A 163 18.74 -18.14 -9.08
CA ASP A 163 19.55 -17.66 -7.95
C ASP A 163 18.82 -16.66 -7.06
N ILE A 164 17.97 -15.79 -7.62
CA ILE A 164 17.17 -14.81 -6.86
C ILE A 164 16.10 -15.52 -6.04
N TYR A 165 15.34 -16.46 -6.63
CA TYR A 165 14.31 -17.20 -5.90
C TYR A 165 14.92 -18.05 -4.77
N GLN A 166 16.08 -18.66 -5.04
CA GLN A 166 16.82 -19.42 -4.03
C GLN A 166 17.34 -18.51 -2.90
N ALA A 167 17.89 -17.34 -3.25
CA ALA A 167 18.36 -16.37 -2.28
C ALA A 167 17.21 -15.80 -1.44
N ALA A 168 16.10 -15.39 -2.05
CA ALA A 168 14.91 -14.90 -1.37
C ALA A 168 14.36 -15.96 -0.40
N ALA A 169 14.23 -17.21 -0.82
CA ALA A 169 13.79 -18.30 0.06
C ALA A 169 14.74 -18.53 1.24
N LYS A 170 16.05 -18.38 1.05
CA LYS A 170 17.03 -18.47 2.15
C LYS A 170 16.94 -17.28 3.09
N LEU A 171 16.80 -16.06 2.55
CA LEU A 171 16.72 -14.83 3.32
C LEU A 171 15.44 -14.76 4.16
N TRP A 172 14.33 -15.28 3.63
CA TRP A 172 13.00 -15.22 4.24
C TRP A 172 12.61 -16.48 5.01
N GLU A 173 13.51 -17.48 5.10
CA GLU A 173 13.33 -18.68 5.94
C GLU A 173 12.89 -18.38 7.38
N PRO A 174 13.37 -17.32 8.07
CA PRO A 174 12.89 -16.98 9.41
C PRO A 174 11.41 -16.58 9.49
N TRP A 175 10.78 -16.22 8.37
CA TRP A 175 9.39 -15.75 8.33
C TRP A 175 8.42 -16.73 7.69
N LEU A 176 8.92 -17.67 6.88
CA LEU A 176 8.11 -18.53 6.03
C LEU A 176 8.19 -19.99 6.45
N LYS A 177 7.04 -20.68 6.40
CA LYS A 177 6.98 -22.13 6.63
C LYS A 177 7.67 -22.92 5.52
N PRO A 178 8.15 -24.15 5.79
CA PRO A 178 8.84 -24.98 4.80
C PRO A 178 8.08 -25.15 3.48
N GLU A 179 6.75 -25.30 3.52
CA GLU A 179 5.93 -25.48 2.33
C GLU A 179 5.90 -24.20 1.45
N ALA A 180 5.83 -23.02 2.09
CA ALA A 180 5.92 -21.74 1.40
C ALA A 180 7.29 -21.53 0.74
N LEU A 181 8.36 -21.99 1.39
CA LEU A 181 9.72 -21.93 0.85
C LEU A 181 9.90 -22.81 -0.39
N VAL A 182 9.13 -23.89 -0.55
CA VAL A 182 9.20 -24.76 -1.75
C VAL A 182 8.72 -23.99 -2.99
N THR A 183 7.49 -23.47 -2.96
CA THR A 183 6.93 -22.77 -4.12
C THR A 183 7.64 -21.44 -4.39
N LEU A 184 8.14 -20.77 -3.34
CA LEU A 184 8.95 -19.56 -3.49
C LEU A 184 10.23 -19.86 -4.29
N ARG A 185 10.93 -20.97 -4.01
CA ARG A 185 12.12 -21.38 -4.76
C ARG A 185 11.81 -21.72 -6.21
N GLU A 186 10.63 -22.26 -6.49
CA GLU A 186 10.23 -22.74 -7.81
C GLU A 186 9.74 -21.62 -8.72
N GLY A 187 8.92 -20.70 -8.21
CA GLY A 187 8.21 -19.71 -9.03
C GLY A 187 8.13 -18.29 -8.45
N GLY A 188 8.71 -18.02 -7.28
CA GLY A 188 8.67 -16.69 -6.68
C GLY A 188 7.36 -16.35 -5.97
N PHE A 189 6.46 -17.33 -5.78
CA PHE A 189 5.15 -17.15 -5.12
C PHE A 189 4.93 -18.21 -4.03
N TYR A 190 4.06 -17.92 -3.06
CA TYR A 190 3.76 -18.85 -1.97
C TYR A 190 2.45 -18.50 -1.26
N SER A 191 1.96 -19.42 -0.42
CA SER A 191 0.90 -19.14 0.53
C SER A 191 1.21 -19.72 1.90
N GLN A 192 0.67 -19.11 2.95
CA GLN A 192 0.68 -19.68 4.30
C GLN A 192 -0.39 -19.08 5.19
N LEU A 193 -0.79 -19.82 6.23
CA LEU A 193 -1.57 -19.26 7.32
C LEU A 193 -0.74 -18.29 8.15
N VAL A 194 -1.23 -17.06 8.28
CA VAL A 194 -0.59 -15.95 9.00
C VAL A 194 -1.28 -15.63 10.32
N GLN A 195 -2.56 -15.95 10.42
CA GLN A 195 -3.37 -15.96 11.64
C GLN A 195 -4.35 -17.15 11.58
N PRO A 196 -5.01 -17.55 12.69
CA PRO A 196 -5.98 -18.64 12.66
C PRO A 196 -7.09 -18.40 11.63
N LYS A 197 -7.17 -19.24 10.59
CA LYS A 197 -8.11 -19.08 9.46
C LYS A 197 -7.86 -17.85 8.57
N LEU A 198 -6.71 -17.19 8.64
CA LEU A 198 -6.29 -16.20 7.66
C LEU A 198 -5.08 -16.71 6.88
N ARG A 199 -5.25 -16.90 5.59
CA ARG A 199 -4.18 -17.24 4.65
C ARG A 199 -3.71 -15.99 3.92
N LEU A 200 -2.40 -15.84 3.83
CA LEU A 200 -1.78 -14.92 2.89
C LEU A 200 -1.37 -15.69 1.63
N ILE A 201 -1.66 -15.11 0.48
CA ILE A 201 -1.16 -15.55 -0.83
C ILE A 201 -0.26 -14.43 -1.36
N SER A 202 1.03 -14.74 -1.53
CA SER A 202 2.01 -13.85 -2.16
C SER A 202 2.22 -14.26 -3.61
N LEU A 203 1.74 -13.44 -4.54
CA LEU A 203 1.84 -13.68 -5.98
C LEU A 203 3.10 -13.05 -6.57
N ASN A 204 3.67 -13.73 -7.56
CA ASN A 204 4.68 -13.19 -8.46
C ASN A 204 3.97 -12.64 -9.71
N THR A 205 3.42 -11.42 -9.61
CA THR A 205 2.74 -10.76 -10.74
C THR A 205 3.70 -10.23 -11.81
N ILE A 206 5.01 -10.27 -11.57
CA ILE A 206 6.00 -9.87 -12.59
C ILE A 206 6.04 -10.86 -13.74
N LEU A 207 5.65 -12.11 -13.51
CA LEU A 207 5.41 -13.07 -14.60
C LEU A 207 4.37 -12.57 -15.60
N TYR A 208 3.48 -11.67 -15.18
CA TYR A 208 2.43 -11.10 -16.02
C TYR A 208 2.77 -9.69 -16.55
N TYR A 209 3.85 -9.09 -16.06
CA TYR A 209 4.22 -7.72 -16.35
C TYR A 209 4.58 -7.53 -17.84
N SER A 210 4.07 -6.46 -18.44
CA SER A 210 4.19 -6.23 -19.90
C SER A 210 5.65 -6.20 -20.40
N PRO A 211 6.62 -5.61 -19.67
CA PRO A 211 8.06 -5.67 -19.99
C PRO A 211 8.74 -7.04 -19.83
N ASN A 212 8.16 -8.02 -19.13
CA ASN A 212 8.81 -9.31 -18.91
C ASN A 212 8.80 -10.17 -20.19
N LYS A 213 9.90 -10.19 -20.95
CA LYS A 213 9.96 -10.90 -22.23
C LYS A 213 10.01 -12.42 -22.07
N VAL A 214 10.33 -12.93 -20.88
CA VAL A 214 10.47 -14.37 -20.62
C VAL A 214 9.13 -15.10 -20.72
N THR A 215 8.03 -14.43 -20.37
CA THR A 215 6.70 -15.06 -20.26
C THR A 215 5.80 -14.83 -21.48
N VAL A 216 6.33 -14.23 -22.55
CA VAL A 216 5.56 -13.98 -23.77
C VAL A 216 5.01 -15.29 -24.35
N ASN A 217 3.74 -15.29 -24.74
CA ASN A 217 3.00 -16.43 -25.30
C ASN A 217 2.85 -17.65 -24.37
N MET A 218 3.08 -17.50 -23.06
CA MET A 218 2.79 -18.57 -22.09
C MET A 218 1.36 -18.41 -21.56
N SER A 219 0.57 -19.49 -21.55
CA SER A 219 -0.81 -19.42 -21.03
C SER A 219 -0.86 -19.33 -19.51
N ASP A 220 0.04 -20.04 -18.83
CA ASP A 220 0.14 -20.10 -17.37
C ASP A 220 1.61 -20.10 -16.91
N PRO A 221 2.28 -18.93 -16.88
CA PRO A 221 3.66 -18.82 -16.43
C PRO A 221 3.86 -19.42 -15.03
N ALA A 222 4.78 -20.39 -14.92
CA ALA A 222 5.08 -21.15 -13.70
C ALA A 222 3.88 -21.94 -13.09
N GLY A 223 2.79 -22.12 -13.84
CA GLY A 223 1.57 -22.77 -13.32
C GLY A 223 0.87 -21.98 -12.22
N GLN A 224 1.20 -20.68 -12.06
CA GLN A 224 0.75 -19.87 -10.93
C GLN A 224 -0.77 -19.63 -10.95
N PHE A 225 -1.42 -19.58 -12.12
CA PHE A 225 -2.88 -19.45 -12.15
C PHE A 225 -3.57 -20.71 -11.64
N GLN A 226 -3.14 -21.88 -12.10
CA GLN A 226 -3.67 -23.15 -11.60
C GLN A 226 -3.43 -23.28 -10.09
N TRP A 227 -2.19 -23.02 -9.64
CA TRP A 227 -1.84 -23.03 -8.23
C TRP A 227 -2.67 -22.06 -7.38
N LEU A 228 -2.94 -20.85 -7.89
CA LEU A 228 -3.77 -19.85 -7.21
C LEU A 228 -5.20 -20.36 -7.03
N GLN A 229 -5.80 -20.91 -8.09
CA GLN A 229 -7.16 -21.48 -8.04
C GLN A 229 -7.22 -22.63 -7.03
N ASP A 230 -6.27 -23.56 -7.08
CA ASP A 230 -6.22 -24.71 -6.15
C ASP A 230 -6.03 -24.25 -4.68
N THR A 231 -5.23 -23.21 -4.46
CA THR A 231 -5.01 -22.62 -3.13
C THR A 231 -6.26 -21.92 -2.59
N LEU A 232 -6.96 -21.15 -3.44
CA LEU A 232 -8.21 -20.48 -3.07
C LEU A 232 -9.31 -21.50 -2.79
N GLU A 233 -9.44 -22.54 -3.62
CA GLU A 233 -10.37 -23.64 -3.42
C GLU A 233 -10.12 -24.36 -2.08
N THR A 234 -8.86 -24.67 -1.78
CA THR A 234 -8.46 -25.28 -0.51
C THR A 234 -8.81 -24.38 0.68
N SER A 235 -8.63 -23.06 0.53
CA SER A 235 -8.96 -22.07 1.55
C SER A 235 -10.47 -22.00 1.79
N ALA A 236 -11.28 -22.00 0.73
CA ALA A 236 -12.74 -22.04 0.81
C ALA A 236 -13.23 -23.30 1.56
N GLN A 237 -12.72 -24.47 1.19
CA GLN A 237 -13.05 -25.75 1.84
C GLN A 237 -12.62 -25.78 3.31
N SER A 238 -11.55 -25.07 3.66
CA SER A 238 -11.02 -24.96 5.02
C SER A 238 -11.66 -23.82 5.82
N MET A 239 -12.62 -23.09 5.25
CA MET A 239 -13.26 -21.90 5.84
C MET A 239 -12.22 -20.84 6.28
N GLU A 240 -11.19 -20.65 5.46
CA GLU A 240 -10.17 -19.63 5.63
C GLU A 240 -10.55 -18.36 4.86
N LYS A 241 -10.23 -17.20 5.43
CA LYS A 241 -10.18 -15.93 4.71
C LYS A 241 -8.81 -15.75 4.09
N VAL A 242 -8.75 -14.97 3.01
CA VAL A 242 -7.53 -14.78 2.21
C VAL A 242 -7.20 -13.30 2.08
N ILE A 243 -5.95 -12.95 2.30
CA ILE A 243 -5.36 -11.69 1.81
C ILE A 243 -4.38 -12.00 0.68
N VAL A 244 -4.47 -11.23 -0.40
CA VAL A 244 -3.58 -11.38 -1.56
C VAL A 244 -2.58 -10.23 -1.55
N ILE A 245 -1.30 -10.55 -1.59
CA ILE A 245 -0.25 -9.56 -1.80
C ILE A 245 0.44 -9.83 -3.14
N ALA A 246 0.81 -8.79 -3.85
CA ALA A 246 1.68 -8.87 -5.03
C ALA A 246 2.36 -7.53 -5.25
N HIS A 247 3.32 -7.47 -6.16
CA HIS A 247 3.97 -6.21 -6.49
C HIS A 247 3.18 -5.41 -7.54
N VAL A 248 3.16 -5.89 -8.80
CA VAL A 248 2.44 -5.23 -9.91
C VAL A 248 0.93 -5.45 -9.74
N PRO A 249 0.10 -4.39 -9.70
CA PRO A 249 -1.34 -4.53 -9.52
C PRO A 249 -2.05 -5.06 -10.77
N VAL A 250 -3.23 -5.64 -10.56
CA VAL A 250 -4.25 -5.79 -11.62
C VAL A 250 -4.92 -4.45 -11.92
N GLY A 251 -5.68 -4.39 -12.99
CA GLY A 251 -6.43 -3.21 -13.41
C GLY A 251 -5.63 -2.25 -14.28
N TYR A 252 -6.21 -1.07 -14.47
CA TYR A 252 -5.67 -0.01 -15.32
C TYR A 252 -4.86 0.98 -14.51
N LEU A 253 -3.76 1.45 -15.09
CA LEU A 253 -2.94 2.52 -14.50
C LEU A 253 -3.76 3.82 -14.46
N PRO A 254 -3.94 4.47 -13.29
CA PRO A 254 -4.83 5.63 -13.17
C PRO A 254 -4.29 6.88 -13.90
N PHE A 255 -3.00 6.90 -14.23
CA PHE A 255 -2.32 7.99 -14.92
C PHE A 255 -2.09 7.73 -16.42
N ALA A 256 -2.48 6.57 -16.94
CA ALA A 256 -2.34 6.21 -18.35
C ALA A 256 -3.68 5.81 -18.97
N ARG A 257 -3.89 6.15 -20.25
CA ARG A 257 -5.15 5.81 -20.94
C ARG A 257 -5.12 4.36 -21.41
N ASN A 258 -6.15 3.60 -21.07
CA ASN A 258 -6.40 2.24 -21.56
C ASN A 258 -5.17 1.32 -21.46
N THR A 259 -4.38 1.46 -20.39
CA THR A 259 -3.15 0.71 -20.18
C THR A 259 -3.25 -0.05 -18.87
N THR A 260 -3.21 -1.37 -18.93
CA THR A 260 -3.11 -2.24 -17.75
C THR A 260 -1.65 -2.36 -17.30
N ALA A 261 -1.41 -2.55 -16.00
CA ALA A 261 -0.04 -2.71 -15.49
C ALA A 261 0.57 -4.05 -15.94
N VAL A 262 -0.20 -5.13 -15.82
CA VAL A 262 0.10 -6.45 -16.40
C VAL A 262 -0.51 -6.60 -17.80
N ARG A 263 -0.10 -7.60 -18.58
CA ARG A 263 -0.70 -7.85 -19.90
C ARG A 263 -2.18 -8.15 -19.79
N GLU A 264 -2.98 -7.59 -20.69
CA GLU A 264 -4.45 -7.65 -20.67
C GLU A 264 -4.99 -9.08 -20.50
N ALA A 265 -4.49 -10.07 -21.24
CA ALA A 265 -4.94 -11.46 -21.10
C ALA A 265 -4.73 -12.05 -19.69
N TYR A 266 -3.62 -11.68 -19.03
CA TYR A 266 -3.35 -12.09 -17.64
C TYR A 266 -4.17 -11.28 -16.64
N ASN A 267 -4.37 -9.97 -16.91
CA ASN A 267 -5.25 -9.12 -16.13
C ASN A 267 -6.65 -9.73 -16.04
N GLU A 268 -7.26 -10.03 -17.20
CA GLU A 268 -8.60 -10.59 -17.27
C GLU A 268 -8.69 -11.94 -16.55
N ARG A 269 -7.66 -12.79 -16.69
CA ARG A 269 -7.62 -14.09 -16.01
C ARG A 269 -7.53 -13.94 -14.49
N LEU A 270 -6.67 -13.06 -13.97
CA LEU A 270 -6.57 -12.79 -12.53
C LEU A 270 -7.88 -12.19 -11.99
N VAL A 271 -8.41 -11.16 -12.66
CA VAL A 271 -9.67 -10.50 -12.29
C VAL A 271 -10.82 -11.51 -12.25
N LYS A 272 -10.88 -12.44 -13.20
CA LYS A 272 -11.87 -13.52 -13.18
C LYS A 272 -11.70 -14.42 -11.95
N ILE A 273 -10.50 -14.90 -11.66
CA ILE A 273 -10.23 -15.76 -10.50
C ILE A 273 -10.59 -15.03 -9.20
N PHE A 274 -10.19 -13.78 -9.04
CA PHE A 274 -10.51 -12.98 -7.86
C PHE A 274 -12.01 -12.73 -7.70
N ARG A 275 -12.74 -12.56 -8.81
CA ARG A 275 -14.20 -12.45 -8.78
C ARG A 275 -14.86 -13.75 -8.32
N ASP A 276 -14.41 -14.89 -8.86
CA ASP A 276 -14.95 -16.23 -8.55
C ASP A 276 -14.77 -16.61 -7.08
N TYR A 277 -13.72 -16.11 -6.41
CA TYR A 277 -13.40 -16.38 -4.99
C TYR A 277 -13.54 -15.13 -4.08
N SER A 278 -14.34 -14.15 -4.51
CA SER A 278 -14.46 -12.86 -3.81
C SER A 278 -15.09 -12.95 -2.41
N ASP A 279 -15.81 -14.05 -2.11
CA ASP A 279 -16.42 -14.32 -0.81
C ASP A 279 -15.41 -14.67 0.29
N ILE A 280 -14.27 -15.26 -0.07
CA ILE A 280 -13.20 -15.62 0.86
C ILE A 280 -12.04 -14.62 0.87
N ILE A 281 -11.88 -13.82 -0.18
CA ILE A 281 -10.80 -12.82 -0.25
C ILE A 281 -11.22 -11.55 0.49
N SER A 282 -10.50 -11.22 1.57
CA SER A 282 -10.74 -10.04 2.41
C SER A 282 -10.09 -8.77 1.89
N GLY A 283 -9.09 -8.87 1.00
CA GLY A 283 -8.45 -7.70 0.39
C GLY A 283 -7.22 -8.05 -0.44
N HIS A 284 -6.84 -7.12 -1.32
CA HIS A 284 -5.63 -7.21 -2.14
C HIS A 284 -4.71 -6.03 -1.89
N PHE A 285 -3.40 -6.28 -1.82
CA PHE A 285 -2.40 -5.29 -1.46
C PHE A 285 -1.24 -5.30 -2.46
N TYR A 286 -1.02 -4.16 -3.10
CA TYR A 286 -0.05 -3.98 -4.19
C TYR A 286 0.89 -2.80 -3.94
N GLY A 287 1.98 -2.74 -4.71
CA GLY A 287 2.94 -1.63 -4.76
C GLY A 287 3.12 -1.13 -6.20
N HIS A 288 4.37 -1.04 -6.65
CA HIS A 288 4.81 -0.81 -8.03
C HIS A 288 4.56 0.60 -8.60
N THR A 289 3.36 1.15 -8.39
CA THR A 289 2.97 2.42 -9.01
C THR A 289 3.55 3.63 -8.31
N HIS A 290 4.05 3.46 -7.08
CA HIS A 290 4.46 4.53 -6.17
C HIS A 290 3.34 5.54 -5.88
N ARG A 291 2.07 5.17 -6.06
CA ARG A 291 0.90 6.02 -5.81
C ARG A 291 -0.04 5.37 -4.82
N ASP A 292 -0.66 6.21 -4.00
CA ASP A 292 -1.82 5.80 -3.22
C ASP A 292 -3.02 5.65 -4.16
N SER A 293 -3.51 4.43 -4.33
CA SER A 293 -4.67 4.15 -5.16
C SER A 293 -5.53 3.05 -4.58
N ILE A 294 -6.84 3.20 -4.77
CA ILE A 294 -7.84 2.20 -4.42
C ILE A 294 -8.53 1.73 -5.70
N MET A 295 -8.83 0.44 -5.77
CA MET A 295 -9.68 -0.13 -6.81
C MET A 295 -10.75 -0.99 -6.16
N VAL A 296 -11.93 -1.02 -6.79
CA VAL A 296 -13.04 -1.88 -6.36
C VAL A 296 -13.34 -2.84 -7.49
N LEU A 297 -13.22 -4.13 -7.19
CA LEU A 297 -13.63 -5.19 -8.09
C LEU A 297 -15.14 -5.38 -8.00
N GLN A 298 -15.82 -5.34 -9.14
CA GLN A 298 -17.24 -5.63 -9.27
C GLN A 298 -17.47 -7.04 -9.82
N ASP A 299 -18.59 -7.64 -9.44
CA ASP A 299 -19.10 -8.87 -10.03
C ASP A 299 -19.67 -8.64 -11.45
N GLN A 300 -20.33 -9.65 -12.02
CA GLN A 300 -20.92 -9.55 -13.36
C GLN A 300 -22.20 -8.70 -13.40
N GLN A 301 -22.80 -8.44 -12.24
CA GLN A 301 -24.02 -7.66 -12.07
C GLN A 301 -23.71 -6.19 -11.75
N GLY A 302 -22.44 -5.87 -11.47
CA GLY A 302 -21.97 -4.54 -11.13
C GLY A 302 -21.89 -4.28 -9.61
N GLU A 303 -22.13 -5.29 -8.78
CA GLU A 303 -22.03 -5.16 -7.33
C GLU A 303 -20.56 -5.22 -6.89
N PRO A 304 -20.13 -4.34 -5.98
CA PRO A 304 -18.76 -4.33 -5.49
C PRO A 304 -18.51 -5.53 -4.58
N VAL A 305 -17.53 -6.36 -4.92
CA VAL A 305 -17.25 -7.63 -4.22
C VAL A 305 -15.90 -7.67 -3.54
N ASN A 306 -14.91 -6.88 -3.96
CA ASN A 306 -13.57 -6.90 -3.39
C ASN A 306 -12.88 -5.53 -3.43
N SER A 307 -12.06 -5.25 -2.41
CA SER A 307 -11.28 -4.01 -2.26
C SER A 307 -9.80 -4.29 -2.55
N LEU A 308 -9.19 -3.47 -3.39
CA LEU A 308 -7.78 -3.57 -3.77
C LEU A 308 -7.08 -2.25 -3.44
N PHE A 309 -5.91 -2.35 -2.82
CA PHE A 309 -5.14 -1.20 -2.36
C PHE A 309 -3.75 -1.22 -2.97
N VAL A 310 -3.36 -0.11 -3.57
CA VAL A 310 -1.99 0.14 -4.02
C VAL A 310 -1.38 1.13 -3.05
N THR A 311 -0.27 0.75 -2.42
CA THR A 311 0.43 1.60 -1.47
C THR A 311 1.45 2.49 -2.20
N PRO A 312 1.62 3.76 -1.78
CA PRO A 312 2.71 4.60 -2.27
C PRO A 312 4.07 4.05 -1.81
N ALA A 313 5.13 4.50 -2.48
CA ALA A 313 6.48 4.05 -2.23
C ALA A 313 7.14 4.78 -1.06
N VAL A 314 8.17 4.15 -0.48
CA VAL A 314 9.13 4.87 0.37
C VAL A 314 10.05 5.72 -0.51
N THR A 315 10.45 5.23 -1.69
CA THR A 315 11.25 6.05 -2.61
C THR A 315 10.44 7.26 -3.13
N PRO A 316 11.05 8.45 -3.19
CA PRO A 316 10.42 9.65 -3.76
C PRO A 316 10.76 9.83 -5.25
N ILE A 317 11.43 8.86 -5.89
CA ILE A 317 11.95 9.06 -7.24
C ILE A 317 10.81 9.34 -8.25
N LYS A 318 11.06 10.30 -9.14
CA LYS A 318 10.34 10.50 -10.39
C LYS A 318 11.31 10.60 -11.56
N SER A 319 10.82 10.35 -12.76
CA SER A 319 11.58 10.61 -13.98
C SER A 319 11.65 12.12 -14.28
N ALA A 320 12.53 12.50 -15.22
CA ALA A 320 12.67 13.90 -15.63
C ALA A 320 11.43 14.39 -16.40
N GLU A 321 10.74 13.48 -17.07
CA GLU A 321 9.53 13.73 -17.86
C GLU A 321 8.28 13.86 -16.97
N GLU A 322 8.33 13.34 -15.75
CA GLU A 322 7.21 13.41 -14.80
C GLU A 322 7.16 14.76 -14.09
N ALA A 323 5.98 15.39 -14.12
CA ALA A 323 5.74 16.66 -13.44
C ALA A 323 5.68 16.53 -11.91
N TYR A 324 5.29 15.36 -11.40
CA TYR A 324 5.02 15.12 -9.99
C TYR A 324 5.68 13.83 -9.52
N SER A 325 6.00 13.78 -8.22
CA SER A 325 6.38 12.56 -7.51
C SER A 325 5.49 12.34 -6.29
N ASN A 326 5.68 11.24 -5.58
CA ASN A 326 5.16 11.01 -4.24
C ASN A 326 6.16 11.49 -3.17
N ASN A 327 5.64 11.89 -2.02
CA ASN A 327 6.44 11.88 -0.79
C ASN A 327 6.69 10.43 -0.35
N PRO A 328 7.79 10.16 0.39
CA PRO A 328 8.01 8.87 1.02
C PRO A 328 6.85 8.50 1.94
N ALA A 329 6.38 7.26 1.86
CA ALA A 329 5.14 6.86 2.50
C ALA A 329 5.13 5.36 2.87
N PHE A 330 4.31 5.02 3.87
CA PHE A 330 3.94 3.65 4.25
C PHE A 330 2.60 3.66 4.97
N ARG A 331 1.96 2.51 5.17
CA ARG A 331 0.63 2.47 5.80
C ARG A 331 0.42 1.30 6.75
N MET A 332 -0.52 1.48 7.67
CA MET A 332 -1.05 0.42 8.52
C MET A 332 -2.51 0.14 8.16
N TYR A 333 -2.88 -1.12 8.15
CA TYR A 333 -4.26 -1.56 8.05
C TYR A 333 -4.79 -2.00 9.40
N HIS A 334 -6.06 -1.69 9.66
CA HIS A 334 -6.84 -2.22 10.76
C HIS A 334 -7.85 -3.22 10.20
N TYR A 335 -8.04 -4.35 10.89
CA TYR A 335 -8.98 -5.39 10.48
C TYR A 335 -9.72 -5.98 11.69
N ASP A 336 -10.91 -6.52 11.45
CA ASP A 336 -11.66 -7.25 12.45
C ASP A 336 -11.06 -8.66 12.61
N PRO A 337 -10.58 -9.06 13.80
CA PRO A 337 -9.97 -10.38 13.99
C PRO A 337 -10.96 -11.56 13.85
N GLN A 338 -12.28 -11.31 13.81
CA GLN A 338 -13.29 -12.37 13.69
C GLN A 338 -13.51 -12.81 12.24
N ASP A 339 -13.62 -11.86 11.31
CA ASP A 339 -13.95 -12.13 9.91
C ASP A 339 -12.88 -11.62 8.92
N TYR A 340 -11.82 -10.99 9.43
CA TYR A 340 -10.73 -10.40 8.67
C TYR A 340 -11.16 -9.29 7.71
N GLY A 341 -12.33 -8.68 7.92
CA GLY A 341 -12.79 -7.52 7.19
C GLY A 341 -11.92 -6.30 7.50
N LEU A 342 -11.54 -5.56 6.46
CA LEU A 342 -10.74 -4.35 6.61
C LEU A 342 -11.58 -3.20 7.17
N LEU A 343 -11.05 -2.55 8.21
CA LEU A 343 -11.73 -1.51 8.97
C LEU A 343 -11.22 -0.11 8.60
N ASP A 344 -9.90 0.08 8.54
CA ASP A 344 -9.28 1.41 8.37
C ASP A 344 -7.85 1.32 7.78
N ILE A 345 -7.39 2.38 7.11
CA ILE A 345 -6.02 2.62 6.65
C ILE A 345 -5.49 3.85 7.37
N TRP A 346 -4.35 3.69 8.03
CA TRP A 346 -3.56 4.79 8.56
C TRP A 346 -2.40 5.01 7.61
N GLN A 347 -2.50 6.06 6.78
CA GLN A 347 -1.47 6.41 5.82
C GLN A 347 -0.49 7.38 6.47
N TYR A 348 0.80 7.06 6.41
CA TYR A 348 1.88 7.91 6.88
C TYR A 348 2.70 8.42 5.71
N TYR A 349 3.25 9.62 5.87
CA TYR A 349 4.14 10.21 4.89
C TYR A 349 5.24 11.03 5.56
N LEU A 350 6.33 11.23 4.85
CA LEU A 350 7.36 12.21 5.18
C LEU A 350 7.28 13.35 4.17
N ASN A 351 7.08 14.58 4.63
CA ASN A 351 7.29 15.74 3.77
C ASN A 351 8.79 15.87 3.47
N LEU A 352 9.25 15.36 2.33
CA LEU A 352 10.67 15.25 2.00
C LEU A 352 11.34 16.64 1.98
N THR A 353 10.64 17.64 1.46
CA THR A 353 11.12 19.03 1.40
C THR A 353 11.39 19.58 2.80
N GLU A 354 10.42 19.46 3.71
CA GLU A 354 10.53 19.90 5.11
C GLU A 354 11.62 19.11 5.83
N ALA A 355 11.67 17.78 5.65
CA ALA A 355 12.64 16.92 6.29
C ALA A 355 14.08 17.27 5.92
N ASN A 356 14.32 17.59 4.65
CA ASN A 356 15.64 18.02 4.16
C ASN A 356 16.01 19.42 4.66
N GLN A 357 15.05 20.35 4.72
CA GLN A 357 15.28 21.71 5.24
C GLN A 357 15.60 21.70 6.74
N GLU A 358 14.84 20.93 7.53
CA GLU A 358 15.00 20.83 8.98
C GLU A 358 16.06 19.82 9.41
N LYS A 359 16.54 18.98 8.48
CA LYS A 359 17.43 17.84 8.75
C LYS A 359 16.85 16.90 9.82
N ARG A 360 15.53 16.70 9.78
CA ARG A 360 14.78 15.87 10.72
C ARG A 360 13.67 15.11 9.99
N SER A 361 13.55 13.82 10.25
CA SER A 361 12.53 12.96 9.61
C SER A 361 11.24 12.92 10.44
N ASP A 362 10.47 14.00 10.48
CA ASP A 362 9.17 14.02 11.14
C ASP A 362 8.10 13.40 10.24
N TRP A 363 8.02 12.07 10.27
CA TRP A 363 6.92 11.32 9.67
C TRP A 363 5.60 11.70 10.35
N LYS A 364 4.57 11.92 9.53
CA LYS A 364 3.25 12.40 9.97
C LYS A 364 2.18 11.45 9.43
N LEU A 365 1.06 11.38 10.15
CA LEU A 365 -0.16 10.81 9.62
C LEU A 365 -0.68 11.72 8.50
N GLU A 366 -0.85 11.18 7.30
CA GLU A 366 -1.43 11.88 6.17
C GLU A 366 -2.95 11.89 6.27
N TYR A 367 -3.55 10.71 6.44
CA TYR A 367 -4.98 10.54 6.63
C TYR A 367 -5.33 9.23 7.33
N LEU A 368 -6.57 9.18 7.81
CA LEU A 368 -7.29 7.97 8.22
C LEU A 368 -8.39 7.73 7.19
N SER A 369 -8.55 6.52 6.67
CA SER A 369 -9.68 6.23 5.80
C SER A 369 -10.94 6.23 6.68
N VAL A 370 -11.74 7.30 6.61
CA VAL A 370 -13.01 7.57 7.32
C VAL A 370 -13.60 6.38 8.11
N PRO A 371 -14.09 6.55 9.37
CA PRO A 371 -14.47 5.47 10.32
C PRO A 371 -15.64 4.52 9.93
N CYS A 372 -15.97 4.38 8.65
CA CYS A 372 -16.92 3.43 8.12
C CYS A 372 -16.17 2.45 7.18
N SER A 373 -15.63 1.35 7.72
CA SER A 373 -15.24 0.09 7.05
C SER A 373 -14.74 0.15 5.58
N LEU A 374 -13.58 -0.41 5.29
CA LEU A 374 -13.01 -0.55 3.94
C LEU A 374 -13.67 -1.62 3.06
N TRP A 375 -14.93 -1.92 3.34
CA TRP A 375 -15.74 -2.88 2.60
C TRP A 375 -15.98 -2.38 1.17
N PRO A 376 -16.11 -3.30 0.19
CA PRO A 376 -16.24 -2.93 -1.22
C PRO A 376 -17.36 -1.94 -1.49
N ILE A 377 -18.52 -2.11 -0.82
CA ILE A 377 -19.68 -1.21 -0.94
C ILE A 377 -19.33 0.21 -0.49
N THR A 378 -18.64 0.36 0.64
CA THR A 378 -18.28 1.68 1.18
C THR A 378 -17.26 2.37 0.29
N LEU A 379 -16.23 1.65 -0.18
CA LEU A 379 -15.28 2.21 -1.14
C LEU A 379 -15.94 2.58 -2.47
N HIS A 380 -16.87 1.76 -2.95
CA HIS A 380 -17.64 2.05 -4.15
C HIS A 380 -18.44 3.36 -3.99
N GLN A 381 -19.12 3.55 -2.86
CA GLN A 381 -19.83 4.80 -2.55
C GLN A 381 -18.88 6.01 -2.51
N ILE A 382 -17.71 5.87 -1.89
CA ILE A 382 -16.68 6.93 -1.86
C ILE A 382 -16.23 7.26 -3.27
N ILE A 383 -15.86 6.26 -4.08
CA ILE A 383 -15.39 6.45 -5.46
C ILE A 383 -16.45 7.15 -6.32
N HIS A 384 -17.72 6.76 -6.19
CA HIS A 384 -18.82 7.43 -6.90
C HIS A 384 -19.08 8.86 -6.41
N ALA A 385 -18.72 9.18 -5.17
CA ALA A 385 -18.81 10.54 -4.63
C ALA A 385 -17.61 11.42 -5.03
N LEU A 386 -16.43 10.86 -5.32
CA LEU A 386 -15.22 11.62 -5.65
C LEU A 386 -15.43 12.64 -6.79
N PRO A 387 -16.01 12.30 -7.95
CA PRO A 387 -16.24 13.29 -9.01
C PRO A 387 -17.13 14.47 -8.56
N LEU A 388 -18.09 14.23 -7.66
CA LEU A 388 -18.97 15.26 -7.11
C LEU A 388 -18.24 16.17 -6.11
N ILE A 389 -17.37 15.57 -5.29
CA ILE A 389 -16.51 16.30 -4.35
C ILE A 389 -15.49 17.16 -5.11
N PHE A 390 -14.79 16.59 -6.10
CA PHE A 390 -13.82 17.32 -6.91
C PHE A 390 -14.48 18.47 -7.69
N ARG A 391 -15.69 18.26 -8.24
CA ARG A 391 -16.47 19.35 -8.87
C ARG A 391 -16.83 20.46 -7.88
N HIS A 392 -17.20 20.10 -6.65
CA HIS A 392 -17.45 21.10 -5.60
C HIS A 392 -16.19 21.88 -5.22
N ILE A 393 -15.06 21.19 -5.02
CA ILE A 393 -13.79 21.84 -4.68
C ILE A 393 -13.34 22.78 -5.81
N LEU A 394 -13.40 22.33 -7.07
CA LEU A 394 -13.07 23.17 -8.23
C LEU A 394 -13.99 24.38 -8.33
N ALA A 395 -15.31 24.21 -8.13
CA ALA A 395 -16.25 25.32 -8.12
C ALA A 395 -15.99 26.30 -6.97
N SER A 396 -15.60 25.80 -5.79
CA SER A 396 -15.23 26.64 -4.64
C SER A 396 -13.94 27.43 -4.90
N VAL A 397 -12.93 26.81 -5.53
CA VAL A 397 -11.67 27.48 -5.91
C VAL A 397 -11.90 28.51 -7.01
N GLU A 398 -12.76 28.23 -7.98
CA GLU A 398 -13.15 29.21 -9.02
C GLU A 398 -13.91 30.40 -8.44
N LEU A 399 -14.79 30.18 -7.45
CA LEU A 399 -15.48 31.27 -6.74
C LEU A 399 -14.49 32.12 -5.92
N GLU A 400 -13.55 31.50 -5.22
CA GLU A 400 -12.53 32.22 -4.43
C GLU A 400 -11.56 33.02 -5.32
N LEU A 401 -11.24 32.53 -6.52
CA LEU A 401 -10.43 33.24 -7.51
C LEU A 401 -11.24 34.36 -8.20
N GLY A 402 -12.54 34.14 -8.44
CA GLY A 402 -13.46 35.13 -8.97
C GLY A 402 -13.66 36.33 -8.04
N ASP A 403 -13.80 36.09 -6.74
CA ASP A 403 -13.92 37.13 -5.72
C ASP A 403 -12.62 37.93 -5.54
N ARG A 404 -11.45 37.30 -5.68
CA ARG A 404 -10.16 38.02 -5.67
C ARG A 404 -9.90 38.85 -6.92
N LEU A 405 -10.51 38.51 -8.06
CA LEU A 405 -10.40 39.28 -9.31
C LEU A 405 -11.38 40.46 -9.36
N SER A 406 -12.54 40.36 -8.72
CA SER A 406 -13.51 41.46 -8.61
C SER A 406 -13.03 42.55 -7.62
N ASP A 407 -12.28 42.18 -6.58
CA ASP A 407 -11.67 43.15 -5.65
C ASP A 407 -10.51 43.95 -6.26
N VAL A 408 -9.85 43.44 -7.31
CA VAL A 408 -8.76 44.15 -8.02
C VAL A 408 -9.29 45.14 -9.07
N GLN A 409 -10.54 45.01 -9.51
CA GLN A 409 -11.16 45.96 -10.45
C GLN A 409 -11.83 47.18 -9.77
N HIS A 410 -11.84 47.23 -8.43
CA HIS A 410 -12.45 48.31 -7.65
C HIS A 410 -11.46 49.16 -6.82
N THR A 411 -10.15 49.05 -7.06
CA THR A 411 -9.12 49.94 -6.50
C THR A 411 -8.55 50.92 -7.50
#